data_AF-B5CNT2-F1
#
_entry.id   AF-B5CNT2-F1
#
_cell.length_a   1.000
_cell.length_b   1.000
_cell.length_c   1.000
_cell.angle_alpha   90.00
_cell.angle_beta   90.00
_cell.angle_gamma   90.00
#
_symmetry.space_group_name_H-M   'P 1'
#
loop_
_entity.id
_entity.type
_entity.pdbx_description
1 polymer ?
#
loop_
_entity_poly.entity_id
_entity_poly.type
_entity_poly.pdbx_seq_one_letter_code
_entity_poly.pdbx_strand_id
1 'polypeptide(L)' 'MVKNNIELDVKVKCIENGTTQAQIAEDIQTTKSYVNRIIKKQDGVVNNTFIKMMEALGYDIELTYVKREV' A
#
# COMPACT_ATOMS: atom_id res chain seq x y z
N MET A 1 12.00 7.85 -6.37
CA MET A 1 10.66 7.34 -6.78
C MET A 1 10.27 6.10 -5.97
N VAL A 2 8.98 5.78 -5.84
CA VAL A 2 8.53 4.52 -5.21
C VAL A 2 8.61 3.38 -6.23
N LYS A 3 9.31 2.28 -5.89
CA LYS A 3 9.53 1.14 -6.80
C LYS A 3 8.39 0.13 -6.80
N ASN A 4 7.64 0.04 -5.70
CA ASN A 4 6.58 -0.94 -5.53
C ASN A 4 5.39 -0.71 -6.47
N ASN A 5 4.83 -1.81 -6.97
CA ASN A 5 3.47 -1.80 -7.51
C ASN A 5 2.48 -2.11 -6.37
N ILE A 6 2.10 -1.07 -5.61
CA ILE A 6 1.24 -1.22 -4.42
C ILE A 6 -0.08 -1.94 -4.74
N GLU A 7 -0.67 -1.69 -5.91
CA GLU A 7 -1.89 -2.37 -6.32
C GLU A 7 -1.69 -3.90 -6.40
N LEU A 8 -0.59 -4.32 -7.04
CA LEU A 8 -0.24 -5.74 -7.15
C LEU A 8 0.10 -6.33 -5.79
N ASP A 9 0.92 -5.63 -5.00
CA ASP A 9 1.37 -6.09 -3.68
C ASP A 9 0.19 -6.38 -2.76
N VAL A 10 -0.79 -5.46 -2.68
CA VAL A 10 -1.99 -5.65 -1.85
C VAL A 10 -2.84 -6.82 -2.35
N LYS A 11 -2.98 -7.01 -3.66
CA LYS A 11 -3.73 -8.15 -4.22
C LYS A 11 -3.07 -9.48 -3.89
N VAL A 12 -1.74 -9.57 -4.02
CA VAL A 12 -0.98 -10.76 -3.65
C VAL A 12 -1.17 -11.07 -2.16
N LYS A 13 -1.10 -10.07 -1.28
CA LYS A 13 -1.32 -10.27 0.16
C LYS A 13 -2.75 -10.71 0.48
N CYS A 14 -3.76 -10.25 -0.25
CA CYS A 14 -5.13 -10.78 -0.10
C CYS A 14 -5.19 -12.28 -0.40
N ILE A 15 -4.57 -12.71 -1.50
CA ILE A 15 -4.53 -14.11 -1.93
C ILE A 15 -3.78 -14.98 -0.91
N GLU A 16 -2.60 -14.54 -0.47
CA GLU A 16 -1.78 -15.26 0.52
C GLU A 16 -2.51 -15.49 1.85
N ASN A 17 -3.44 -14.61 2.22
CA ASN A 17 -4.21 -14.69 3.47
C ASN A 17 -5.64 -15.21 3.26
N GLY A 18 -6.00 -15.66 2.06
CA GLY A 18 -7.34 -16.16 1.76
C GLY A 18 -8.45 -15.14 2.00
N THR A 19 -8.16 -13.85 1.83
CA THR A 19 -9.09 -12.73 2.11
C THR A 19 -9.35 -11.91 0.84
N THR A 20 -10.22 -10.91 0.94
CA THR A 20 -10.53 -9.99 -0.16
C THR A 20 -10.37 -8.53 0.28
N GLN A 21 -10.20 -7.62 -0.67
CA GLN A 21 -10.17 -6.18 -0.39
C GLN A 21 -11.47 -5.66 0.24
N ALA A 22 -12.60 -6.31 -0.04
CA ALA A 22 -13.88 -5.97 0.57
C ALA A 22 -13.88 -6.37 2.06
N GLN A 23 -13.42 -7.58 2.37
CA GLN A 23 -13.26 -8.07 3.74
C GLN A 23 -12.31 -7.15 4.53
N ILE A 24 -11.14 -6.82 3.97
CA ILE A 24 -10.19 -5.90 4.59
C ILE A 24 -10.83 -4.53 4.86
N ALA A 25 -11.63 -4.02 3.92
CA ALA A 25 -12.31 -2.74 4.11
C ALA A 25 -13.31 -2.78 5.27
N GLU A 26 -14.06 -3.88 5.41
CA GLU A 26 -14.98 -4.11 6.53
C GLU A 26 -14.21 -4.21 7.85
N ASP A 27 -13.13 -4.99 7.90
CA ASP A 27 -12.31 -5.23 9.10
C ASP A 27 -11.69 -3.93 9.65
N ILE A 28 -11.31 -3.00 8.77
CA ILE A 28 -10.75 -1.69 9.16
C ILE A 28 -11.80 -0.57 9.19
N GLN A 29 -13.09 -0.92 9.17
CA GLN A 29 -14.23 0.01 9.27
C GLN A 29 -14.18 1.14 8.23
N THR A 30 -13.87 0.81 6.97
CA THR A 30 -13.86 1.74 5.84
C THR A 30 -14.68 1.20 4.66
N THR A 31 -14.66 1.90 3.54
CA THR A 31 -15.37 1.46 2.32
C THR A 31 -14.41 0.79 1.34
N LYS A 32 -14.92 -0.20 0.60
CA LYS A 32 -14.19 -0.80 -0.54
C LYS A 32 -13.72 0.25 -1.56
N SER A 33 -14.53 1.28 -1.79
CA SER A 33 -14.18 2.40 -2.69
C SER A 33 -12.96 3.17 -2.17
N TYR A 34 -12.91 3.42 -0.86
CA TYR A 34 -11.76 4.07 -0.22
C TYR A 34 -10.48 3.22 -0.35
N VAL A 35 -10.54 1.92 -0.04
CA VAL A 35 -9.41 1.00 -0.23
C VAL A 35 -8.92 0.99 -1.67
N ASN A 36 -9.84 0.86 -2.63
CA ASN A 36 -9.52 0.87 -4.06
C ASN A 36 -8.85 2.18 -4.51
N ARG A 37 -9.27 3.31 -3.95
CA ARG A 37 -8.68 4.62 -4.23
C ARG A 37 -7.24 4.72 -3.70
N ILE A 38 -6.97 4.17 -2.51
CA ILE A 38 -5.62 4.17 -1.91
C ILE A 38 -4.66 3.31 -2.71
N ILE A 39 -5.03 2.05 -3.02
CA ILE A 39 -4.13 1.12 -3.72
C ILE A 39 -3.81 1.55 -5.15
N LYS A 40 -4.72 2.27 -5.82
CA LYS A 40 -4.54 2.77 -7.19
C LYS A 40 -3.74 4.07 -7.26
N LYS A 41 -3.62 4.80 -6.14
CA LYS A 41 -2.87 6.05 -6.07
C LYS A 41 -1.58 5.82 -5.29
N GLN A 42 -0.49 5.55 -5.99
CA GLN A 42 0.83 5.35 -5.37
C GLN A 42 1.23 6.54 -4.46
N ASP A 43 0.99 7.77 -4.90
CA ASP A 43 1.25 9.01 -4.13
C ASP A 43 0.34 9.17 -2.89
N GLY A 44 -0.70 8.35 -2.77
CA GLY A 44 -1.61 8.35 -1.63
C GLY A 44 -1.18 7.40 -0.51
N VAL A 45 -0.29 6.46 -0.81
CA VAL A 45 0.19 5.45 0.16
C VAL A 45 1.45 5.94 0.85
N VAL A 46 2.38 6.48 0.08
CA VAL A 46 3.55 7.20 0.60
C VAL A 46 3.32 8.68 0.35
N ASN A 47 3.44 9.49 1.40
CA ASN A 47 3.20 10.92 1.32
C ASN A 47 4.11 11.58 0.26
N ASN A 48 3.53 12.40 -0.61
CA ASN A 48 4.28 13.07 -1.69
C ASN A 48 5.45 13.93 -1.19
N THR A 49 5.30 14.64 -0.07
CA THR A 49 6.39 15.43 0.52
C THR A 49 7.55 14.52 0.92
N PHE A 50 7.26 13.36 1.52
CA PHE A 50 8.28 12.38 1.87
C PHE A 50 9.00 11.81 0.63
N ILE A 51 8.26 11.49 -0.43
CA ILE A 51 8.85 11.03 -1.71
C ILE A 51 9.85 12.06 -2.24
N LYS A 52 9.45 13.33 -2.29
CA LYS A 52 10.31 14.44 -2.75
C LYS A 52 11.55 14.63 -1.88
N MET A 53 11.43 14.46 -0.56
CA MET A 53 12.58 14.52 0.34
C MET A 53 13.60 13.43 0.03
N MET A 54 13.14 12.17 -0.14
CA MET A 54 14.04 11.05 -0.46
C MET A 54 14.68 11.22 -1.84
N GLU A 55 13.92 11.70 -2.82
CA GLU A 55 14.44 11.99 -4.16
C GLU A 55 15.51 13.10 -4.13
N ALA A 56 15.30 14.18 -3.38
CA ALA A 56 16.30 15.23 -3.21
C ALA A 56 17.59 14.74 -2.53
N LEU A 57 17.50 13.69 -1.72
CA LEU A 57 18.64 13.00 -1.11
C LEU A 57 19.28 11.94 -2.03
N GLY A 58 18.73 11.71 -3.22
CA GLY A 58 19.25 10.73 -4.21
C GLY A 58 18.77 9.29 -4.00
N TYR A 59 17.68 9.08 -3.26
CA TYR A 59 17.16 7.76 -2.93
C TYR A 59 15.85 7.42 -3.65
N ASP A 60 15.73 6.15 -4.02
CA ASP A 60 14.45 5.52 -4.32
C ASP A 60 13.85 4.87 -3.06
N ILE A 61 12.54 4.62 -3.09
CA ILE A 61 11.78 4.06 -1.96
C ILE A 61 11.30 2.66 -2.34
N GLU A 62 11.59 1.69 -1.48
CA GLU A 62 11.06 0.32 -1.54
C GLU A 62 10.36 -0.01 -0.22
N LEU A 63 9.14 -0.53 -0.29
CA LEU A 63 8.35 -0.98 0.85
C LEU A 63 8.43 -2.51 0.94
N THR A 64 8.77 -3.00 2.14
CA THR A 64 8.76 -4.43 2.46
C THR A 64 7.70 -4.69 3.54
N TYR A 65 6.92 -5.77 3.35
CA TYR A 65 5.86 -6.16 4.28
C TYR A 65 6.34 -7.30 5.19
N VAL A 66 6.43 -7.04 6.48
CA VAL A 66 6.79 -8.05 7.48
C VAL A 66 5.51 -8.54 8.17
N LYS A 67 5.37 -9.86 8.36
CA LYS A 67 4.22 -10.41 9.10
C LYS A 67 4.25 -9.91 10.54
N ARG A 68 3.09 -9.51 11.06
CA ARG A 68 2.93 -9.13 12.46
C ARG A 68 3.16 -10.36 13.35
N GLU A 69 4.06 -10.26 14.31
CA GLU A 69 4.20 -11.24 15.39
C GLU A 69 3.02 -11.08 16.35
N VAL A 70 2.46 -12.22 16.79
CA VAL A 70 1.27 -12.30 17.66
C VAL A 70 1.69 -12.65 19.06
#